data_AF-A0A7Y9EZY0-F1
#
_entry.id   AF-A0A7Y9EZY0-F1
#
_cell.length_a   1.000
_cell.length_b   1.000
_cell.length_c   1.000
_cell.angle_alpha   90.00
_cell.angle_beta   90.00
_cell.angle_gamma   90.00
#
_symmetry.space_group_name_H-M   'P 1'
#
loop_
_entity.id
_entity.type
_entity.pdbx_description
1 polymer ?
#
loop_
_entity_poly.entity_id
_entity_poly.type
_entity_poly.pdbx_seq_one_letter_code
_entity_poly.pdbx_strand_id
1 'polypeptide(L)'
;MPSPMSPVEVRRGGLVGILVALASLALAGFFLLGPRDRPAEALGVFVPLAVGLVALALGTLALVPLWRGDRPGTARELAWALRGIAVLGVLCTGAALLTSDLPWSLGAVAPVLVALALLKDSHRLSLRAGASQDVIPPAGTDVPPA
;
A
#
# COMPACT_ATOMS: atom_id res chain seq x y z
N MET A 1 22.20 18.43 -9.51
CA MET A 1 20.73 18.47 -9.39
C MET A 1 20.19 17.28 -10.18
N PRO A 2 19.47 16.33 -9.56
CA PRO A 2 18.88 15.22 -10.30
C PRO A 2 17.81 15.73 -11.26
N SER A 3 17.87 15.31 -12.53
CA SER A 3 16.87 15.65 -13.55
C SER A 3 15.48 15.11 -13.14
N PRO A 4 14.39 15.85 -13.41
CA PRO A 4 13.04 15.35 -13.13
C PRO A 4 12.79 14.06 -13.92
N MET A 5 12.39 12.99 -13.22
CA MET A 5 12.07 11.69 -13.84
C MET A 5 10.92 11.82 -14.84
N SER A 6 11.05 11.17 -15.98
CA SER A 6 10.02 11.16 -17.02
C SER A 6 8.80 10.32 -16.60
N PRO A 7 7.58 10.65 -17.09
CA PRO A 7 6.37 9.87 -16.80
C PRO A 7 6.49 8.38 -17.19
N VAL A 8 7.31 8.09 -18.21
CA VAL A 8 7.57 6.73 -18.69
C VAL A 8 8.41 5.94 -17.69
N GLU A 9 9.41 6.56 -17.06
CA GLU A 9 10.24 5.94 -16.03
C GLU A 9 9.43 5.65 -14.77
N VAL A 10 8.57 6.59 -14.35
CA VAL A 10 7.68 6.39 -13.19
C VAL A 10 6.69 5.25 -13.46
N ARG A 11 6.12 5.19 -14.66
CA ARG A 11 5.22 4.09 -15.06
C ARG A 11 5.92 2.73 -15.08
N ARG A 12 7.14 2.67 -15.62
CA ARG A 12 7.95 1.44 -15.60
C ARG A 12 8.29 1.02 -14.17
N GLY A 13 8.74 1.95 -13.34
CA GLY A 13 9.05 1.70 -11.94
C GLY A 13 7.86 1.15 -11.17
N GLY A 14 6.68 1.74 -11.34
CA GLY A 14 5.47 1.26 -10.68
C GLY A 14 4.98 -0.10 -11.20
N LEU A 15 5.10 -0.37 -12.51
CA LEU A 15 4.77 -1.69 -13.08
C LEU A 15 5.70 -2.78 -12.53
N VAL A 16 7.00 -2.50 -12.48
CA VAL A 16 7.98 -3.40 -11.87
C VAL A 16 7.65 -3.62 -10.40
N GLY A 17 7.29 -2.57 -9.66
CA GLY A 17 6.83 -2.66 -8.27
C GLY A 17 5.64 -3.61 -8.10
N ILE A 18 4.61 -3.49 -8.95
CA ILE A 18 3.44 -4.40 -8.91
C ILE A 18 3.83 -5.84 -9.26
N LEU A 19 4.68 -6.05 -10.27
CA LEU A 19 5.13 -7.41 -10.63
C LEU A 19 5.94 -8.05 -9.50
N VAL A 20 6.86 -7.30 -8.89
CA VAL A 20 7.62 -7.74 -7.71
C VAL A 20 6.68 -8.06 -6.55
N ALA A 21 5.65 -7.23 -6.34
CA ALA A 21 4.66 -7.46 -5.31
C ALA A 21 3.91 -8.78 -5.52
N LEU A 22 3.39 -9.00 -6.73
CA LEU A 22 2.66 -10.22 -7.08
C LEU A 22 3.54 -11.46 -6.96
N ALA A 23 4.80 -11.40 -7.43
CA ALA A 23 5.75 -12.49 -7.29
C ALA A 23 6.07 -12.80 -5.82
N SER A 24 6.25 -11.77 -4.99
CA SER A 24 6.56 -11.94 -3.58
C SER A 24 5.36 -12.45 -2.78
N LEU A 25 4.15 -12.01 -3.11
CA LEU A 25 2.90 -12.53 -2.52
C LEU A 25 2.64 -13.98 -2.94
N ALA A 26 2.90 -14.33 -4.21
CA ALA A 26 2.81 -15.70 -4.68
C ALA A 26 3.83 -16.60 -3.96
N LEU A 27 5.06 -16.12 -3.76
CA LEU A 27 6.09 -16.83 -3.01
C LEU A 27 5.68 -17.01 -1.53
N ALA A 28 5.17 -15.96 -0.89
CA ALA A 28 4.63 -16.05 0.47
C ALA A 28 3.50 -17.08 0.56
N GLY A 29 2.57 -17.08 -0.41
CA GLY A 29 1.48 -18.05 -0.49
C GLY A 29 1.98 -19.48 -0.70
N PHE A 30 3.00 -19.68 -1.53
CA PHE A 30 3.65 -20.98 -1.71
C PHE A 30 4.23 -21.52 -0.39
N PHE A 31 4.96 -20.69 0.35
CA PHE A 31 5.48 -21.06 1.67
C PHE A 31 4.38 -21.24 2.74
N LEU A 32 3.21 -20.62 2.53
CA LEU A 32 2.05 -20.76 3.42
C LEU A 32 1.33 -22.11 3.19
N LEU A 33 1.37 -22.63 1.97
CA LEU A 33 0.74 -23.89 1.55
C LEU A 33 1.68 -25.11 1.60
N GLY A 34 3.00 -24.89 1.70
CA GLY A 34 4.01 -25.96 1.72
C GLY A 34 4.15 -26.65 3.09
N PRO A 35 4.76 -27.86 3.14
CA PRO A 35 5.09 -28.54 4.40
C PRO A 35 6.03 -27.66 5.23
N ARG A 36 5.73 -27.47 6.52
CA ARG A 36 6.51 -26.63 7.44
C ARG A 36 7.38 -27.49 8.35
N ASP A 37 8.22 -28.30 7.74
CA ASP A 37 9.06 -29.21 8.49
C ASP A 37 10.29 -28.49 9.08
N ARG A 38 10.58 -27.25 8.65
CA ARG A 38 11.77 -26.51 9.11
C ARG A 38 11.55 -25.04 9.47
N PRO A 39 12.30 -24.54 10.47
CA PRO A 39 12.22 -23.15 10.93
C PRO A 39 12.57 -22.09 9.86
N ALA A 40 13.41 -22.44 8.89
CA ALA A 40 13.74 -21.55 7.77
C ALA A 40 12.53 -21.23 6.88
N GLU A 41 11.51 -22.09 6.87
CA GLU A 41 10.32 -21.95 6.03
C GLU A 41 9.34 -20.92 6.59
N ALA A 42 9.32 -20.69 7.91
CA ALA A 42 8.49 -19.66 8.55
C ALA A 42 8.95 -18.24 8.16
N LEU A 43 10.27 -17.98 8.14
CA LEU A 43 10.82 -16.73 7.62
C LEU A 43 10.56 -16.57 6.10
N GLY A 44 10.46 -17.69 5.38
CA GLY A 44 10.08 -17.76 3.98
C GLY A 44 8.67 -17.24 3.68
N VAL A 45 7.78 -17.14 4.69
CA VAL A 45 6.46 -16.51 4.53
C VAL A 45 6.52 -15.00 4.78
N PHE A 46 7.10 -14.58 5.91
CA PHE A 46 7.00 -13.20 6.37
C PHE A 46 7.85 -12.21 5.56
N VAL A 47 9.05 -12.61 5.11
CA VAL A 47 9.93 -11.73 4.33
C VAL A 47 9.34 -11.40 2.96
N PRO A 48 8.93 -12.39 2.13
CA PRO A 48 8.30 -12.08 0.85
C PRO A 48 6.98 -11.33 1.02
N LEU A 49 6.25 -11.58 2.11
CA LEU A 49 5.01 -10.86 2.40
C LEU A 49 5.27 -9.37 2.70
N ALA A 50 6.25 -9.05 3.54
CA ALA A 50 6.63 -7.67 3.82
C ALA A 50 7.15 -6.95 2.56
N VAL A 51 8.03 -7.59 1.80
CA VAL A 51 8.55 -7.06 0.53
C VAL A 51 7.41 -6.84 -0.46
N GLY A 52 6.49 -7.80 -0.56
CA GLY A 52 5.33 -7.75 -1.43
C GLY A 52 4.42 -6.57 -1.12
N LEU A 53 4.12 -6.34 0.17
CA LEU A 53 3.29 -5.21 0.60
C LEU A 53 3.95 -3.85 0.30
N VAL A 54 5.25 -3.72 0.56
CA VAL A 54 5.99 -2.48 0.26
C VAL A 54 6.02 -2.22 -1.24
N ALA A 55 6.35 -3.23 -2.04
CA ALA A 55 6.39 -3.11 -3.49
C ALA A 55 5.00 -2.78 -4.07
N LEU A 56 3.93 -3.36 -3.51
CA LEU A 56 2.57 -3.09 -3.93
C LEU A 56 2.16 -1.66 -3.64
N ALA A 57 2.49 -1.16 -2.44
CA ALA A 57 2.22 0.21 -2.03
C ALA A 57 2.98 1.22 -2.89
N LEU A 58 4.28 1.02 -3.12
CA LEU A 58 5.06 1.87 -4.01
C LEU A 58 4.54 1.83 -5.46
N GLY A 59 4.19 0.64 -5.95
CA GLY A 59 3.59 0.45 -7.26
C GLY A 59 2.26 1.20 -7.42
N THR A 60 1.38 1.13 -6.41
CA THR A 60 0.11 1.87 -6.42
C THR A 60 0.31 3.38 -6.30
N LEU A 61 1.22 3.84 -5.43
CA LEU A 61 1.59 5.25 -5.31
C LEU A 61 2.13 5.83 -6.63
N ALA A 62 2.87 5.03 -7.41
CA ALA A 62 3.42 5.45 -8.70
C ALA A 62 2.37 5.40 -9.83
N LEU A 63 1.56 4.34 -9.92
CA LEU A 63 0.63 4.16 -11.05
C LEU A 63 -0.64 4.99 -10.93
N VAL A 64 -1.24 5.06 -9.74
CA VAL A 64 -2.59 5.65 -9.59
C VAL A 64 -2.64 7.13 -10.01
N PRO A 65 -1.67 8.00 -9.64
CA PRO A 65 -1.65 9.38 -10.12
C PRO A 65 -1.44 9.49 -11.62
N LEU A 66 -0.60 8.64 -12.20
CA LEU A 66 -0.36 8.60 -13.66
C LEU A 66 -1.60 8.18 -14.45
N TRP A 67 -2.43 7.30 -13.88
CA TRP A 67 -3.59 6.75 -14.57
C TRP A 67 -4.83 7.64 -14.46
N ARG A 68 -5.08 8.23 -13.28
CA ARG A 68 -6.27 9.06 -13.03
C ARG A 68 -6.05 10.56 -13.16
N GLY A 69 -4.80 11.01 -13.25
CA GLY A 69 -4.43 12.43 -13.22
C GLY A 69 -4.61 13.06 -11.83
N ASP A 70 -4.12 14.29 -11.69
CA ASP A 70 -4.25 15.10 -10.47
C ASP A 70 -5.68 15.65 -10.33
N ARG A 71 -6.60 14.74 -9.98
CA ARG A 71 -7.98 15.08 -9.64
C ARG A 71 -8.14 15.09 -8.12
N PRO A 72 -9.04 15.93 -7.56
CA PRO A 72 -9.29 15.98 -6.12
C PRO A 72 -9.75 14.63 -5.52
N GLY A 73 -10.27 13.71 -6.34
CA GLY A 73 -10.63 12.35 -5.92
C GLY A 73 -9.46 11.36 -5.81
N THR A 74 -8.34 11.60 -6.49
CA THR A 74 -7.23 10.64 -6.62
C THR A 74 -6.58 10.36 -5.26
N ALA A 75 -6.42 11.38 -4.40
CA ALA A 75 -5.87 11.21 -3.06
C ALA A 75 -6.74 10.33 -2.15
N ARG A 76 -8.07 10.42 -2.28
CA ARG A 76 -9.02 9.60 -1.50
C ARG A 76 -8.98 8.14 -1.94
N GLU A 77 -8.93 7.90 -3.24
CA GLU A 77 -8.81 6.54 -3.80
C GLU A 77 -7.48 5.89 -3.44
N LEU A 78 -6.40 6.66 -3.45
CA LEU A 78 -5.07 6.20 -3.01
C LEU A 78 -5.07 5.82 -1.54
N ALA A 79 -5.69 6.64 -0.68
CA ALA A 79 -5.85 6.34 0.74
C ALA A 79 -6.66 5.05 0.97
N TRP A 80 -7.71 4.81 0.17
CA TRP A 80 -8.48 3.56 0.19
C TRP A 80 -7.66 2.35 -0.29
N ALA A 81 -6.89 2.50 -1.37
CA ALA A 81 -6.01 1.46 -1.88
C ALA A 81 -4.97 1.04 -0.81
N LEU A 82 -4.31 2.01 -0.17
CA LEU A 82 -3.34 1.75 0.90
C LEU A 82 -3.99 1.07 2.12
N ARG A 83 -5.22 1.42 2.49
CA ARG A 83 -5.99 0.71 3.53
C ARG A 83 -6.26 -0.74 3.13
N GLY A 84 -6.67 -0.97 1.88
CA GLY A 84 -6.89 -2.32 1.35
C GLY A 84 -5.63 -3.16 1.42
N ILE A 85 -4.48 -2.61 1.02
CA ILE A 85 -3.18 -3.27 1.11
C ILE A 85 -2.80 -3.57 2.57
N ALA A 86 -3.01 -2.62 3.48
CA ALA A 86 -2.74 -2.82 4.90
C ALA A 86 -3.60 -3.93 5.50
N VAL A 87 -4.91 -3.94 5.21
CA VAL A 87 -5.83 -5.00 5.67
C VAL A 87 -5.41 -6.35 5.10
N LEU A 88 -5.09 -6.43 3.81
CA LEU A 88 -4.59 -7.65 3.19
C LEU A 88 -3.32 -8.16 3.90
N GLY A 89 -2.38 -7.25 4.18
CA GLY A 89 -1.15 -7.56 4.90
C GLY A 89 -1.40 -8.13 6.30
N VAL A 90 -2.33 -7.53 7.06
CA VAL A 90 -2.73 -8.01 8.39
C VAL A 90 -3.38 -9.38 8.31
N LEU A 91 -4.30 -9.60 7.37
CA LEU A 91 -4.99 -10.88 7.19
C LEU A 91 -4.01 -11.99 6.84
N CYS A 92 -3.13 -11.77 5.87
CA CYS A 92 -2.14 -12.77 5.47
C CYS A 92 -1.11 -13.03 6.58
N THR A 93 -0.71 -12.00 7.34
CA THR A 93 0.16 -12.17 8.51
C THR A 93 -0.53 -12.97 9.61
N GLY A 94 -1.81 -12.70 9.88
CA GLY A 94 -2.62 -13.46 10.84
C GLY A 94 -2.77 -14.93 10.44
N ALA A 95 -3.03 -15.20 9.16
CA ALA A 95 -3.09 -16.56 8.63
C ALA A 95 -1.75 -17.31 8.77
N ALA A 96 -0.62 -16.62 8.52
CA ALA A 96 0.71 -17.18 8.74
C ALA A 96 0.98 -17.46 10.22
N LEU A 97 0.58 -16.56 11.13
CA LEU A 97 0.72 -16.74 12.57
C LEU A 97 -0.12 -17.90 13.12
N LEU A 98 -1.37 -18.05 12.68
CA LEU A 98 -2.26 -19.14 13.11
C LEU A 98 -1.72 -20.53 12.77
N THR A 99 -0.77 -20.60 11.85
CA THR A 99 -0.26 -21.84 11.30
C THR A 99 1.22 -22.07 11.64
N SER A 100 1.84 -21.18 12.46
CA SER A 100 3.26 -21.25 12.83
C SER A 100 3.44 -21.45 14.34
N ASP A 101 4.34 -22.35 14.74
CA ASP A 101 4.72 -22.52 16.15
C ASP A 101 5.67 -21.40 16.64
N LEU A 102 5.52 -20.98 17.91
CA LEU A 102 6.38 -19.95 18.53
C LEU A 102 7.79 -20.54 18.79
N PRO A 103 8.84 -20.03 18.10
CA PRO A 103 9.33 -18.65 18.28
C PRO A 103 9.31 -17.75 17.03
N TRP A 104 8.73 -18.19 15.91
CA TRP A 104 8.86 -17.49 14.61
C TRP A 104 7.92 -16.29 14.42
N SER A 105 7.09 -16.00 15.42
CA SER A 105 6.19 -14.84 15.44
C SER A 105 6.91 -13.49 15.40
N LEU A 106 8.20 -13.44 15.74
CA LEU A 106 9.04 -12.24 15.53
C LEU A 106 9.11 -11.83 14.05
N GLY A 107 9.01 -12.78 13.11
CA GLY A 107 8.95 -12.49 11.67
C GLY A 107 7.70 -11.71 11.26
N ALA A 108 6.60 -11.84 12.01
CA ALA A 108 5.36 -11.11 11.76
C ALA A 108 5.45 -9.62 12.08
N VAL A 109 6.47 -9.19 12.84
CA VAL A 109 6.66 -7.77 13.20
C VAL A 109 6.87 -6.94 11.93
N ALA A 110 7.67 -7.41 10.97
CA ALA A 110 7.97 -6.68 9.75
C ALA A 110 6.70 -6.34 8.91
N PRO A 111 5.85 -7.30 8.51
CA PRO A 111 4.64 -6.99 7.75
C PRO A 111 3.61 -6.19 8.56
N VAL A 112 3.55 -6.35 9.89
CA VAL A 112 2.70 -5.51 10.76
C VAL A 112 3.19 -4.05 10.75
N LEU A 113 4.49 -3.81 10.87
CA LEU A 113 5.07 -2.46 10.77
C LEU A 113 4.78 -1.82 9.41
N VAL A 114 4.88 -2.60 8.33
CA VAL A 114 4.50 -2.12 6.99
C VAL A 114 3.02 -1.74 6.95
N ALA A 115 2.12 -2.59 7.47
CA ALA A 115 0.69 -2.27 7.52
C ALA A 115 0.40 -0.99 8.33
N LEU A 116 1.06 -0.81 9.48
CA LEU A 116 0.95 0.41 10.28
C LEU A 116 1.45 1.65 9.54
N ALA A 117 2.58 1.54 8.83
CA ALA A 117 3.10 2.62 8.00
C ALA A 117 2.11 2.99 6.88
N LEU A 118 1.52 2.00 6.21
CA LEU A 118 0.51 2.21 5.17
C LEU A 118 -0.76 2.88 5.71
N LEU A 119 -1.21 2.48 6.91
CA LEU A 119 -2.34 3.13 7.57
C LEU A 119 -2.04 4.58 7.94
N LYS A 120 -0.83 4.86 8.44
CA LYS A 120 -0.37 6.22 8.75
C LYS A 120 -0.30 7.10 7.51
N ASP A 121 0.23 6.57 6.41
CA ASP A 121 0.31 7.29 5.13
C ASP A 121 -1.07 7.51 4.51
N SER A 122 -1.95 6.50 4.57
CA SER A 122 -3.36 6.63 4.18
C SER A 122 -4.08 7.75 4.97
N HIS A 123 -3.88 7.79 6.29
CA HIS A 123 -4.48 8.83 7.12
C HIS A 123 -3.98 10.23 6.73
N ARG A 124 -2.66 10.37 6.54
CA ARG A 124 -2.04 11.63 6.10
C ARG A 124 -2.57 12.09 4.74
N LEU A 125 -2.76 11.17 3.80
CA LEU A 125 -3.34 11.47 2.47
C LEU A 125 -4.81 11.89 2.58
N SER A 126 -5.60 11.22 3.44
CA SER A 126 -7.00 11.55 3.64
C SER A 126 -7.21 12.93 4.27
N LEU A 127 -6.35 13.33 5.21
CA LEU A 127 -6.38 14.67 5.80
C LEU A 127 -6.07 15.75 4.77
N ARG A 128 -5.09 15.51 3.89
CA ARG A 128 -4.74 16.43 2.80
C ARG A 128 -5.85 16.58 1.77
N ALA A 129 -6.56 15.49 1.47
CA ALA A 129 -7.70 15.51 0.55
C ALA A 129 -8.88 16.32 1.12
N GLY A 130 -9.15 16.24 2.43
CA GLY A 130 -10.20 17.02 3.10
C GLY A 130 -9.91 18.52 3.08
N ALA A 131 -8.68 18.91 3.41
CA ALA A 131 -8.27 20.32 3.41
C ALA A 131 -8.37 21.02 2.04
N SER A 132 -8.30 20.27 0.93
CA SER A 132 -8.44 20.83 -0.41
C SER A 132 -9.90 21.08 -0.83
N GLN A 133 -10.89 20.49 -0.16
CA GLN A 133 -12.31 20.74 -0.46
C GLN A 133 -12.84 22.01 0.24
N ASP A 134 -12.26 22.42 1.37
CA ASP A 134 -12.72 23.58 2.15
C ASP A 134 -12.31 24.94 1.55
N VAL A 135 -11.52 24.96 0.47
CA VAL A 135 -11.02 26.20 -0.19
C VAL A 135 -11.94 26.67 -1.34
N ILE A 136 -13.08 26.00 -1.57
CA ILE A 136 -14.09 26.52 -2.52
C ILE A 136 -15.01 27.49 -1.74
N PRO A 137 -14.89 28.82 -1.91
CA PRO A 137 -15.83 29.74 -1.30
C PRO A 137 -17.24 29.44 -1.83
N PRO A 138 -18.29 29.49 -0.98
CA PRO A 138 -19.66 29.33 -1.45
C PRO A 138 -19.91 30.36 -2.55
N ALA A 139 -20.38 29.87 -3.70
CA ALA A 139 -20.74 30.70 -4.84
C ALA A 139 -21.59 31.88 -4.36
N GLY A 140 -21.16 33.08 -4.74
CA GLY A 140 -21.74 34.34 -4.29
C GLY A 140 -23.27 34.30 -4.36
N THR A 141 -23.90 34.63 -3.24
CA THR A 141 -25.29 35.06 -3.23
C THR A 141 -25.32 36.44 -3.86
N ASP A 142 -25.40 36.50 -5.19
CA ASP A 142 -25.85 37.70 -5.91
C ASP A 142 -27.32 37.93 -5.55
N VAL A 143 -27.55 38.63 -4.45
CA VAL A 143 -28.84 39.20 -4.11
C VAL A 143 -28.98 40.48 -4.94
N PRO A 144 -29.90 40.54 -5.92
CA PRO A 144 -30.14 41.79 -6.64
C PRO A 144 -30.70 42.85 -5.68
N PRO A 145 -30.25 44.11 -5.78
CA PRO A 145 -30.79 45.19 -4.96
C PRO A 145 -32.25 45.44 -5.34
N ALA A 146 -33.11 45.50 -4.31
CA ALA A 146 -34.51 45.91 -4.40
C ALA A 146 -34.66 47.43 -4.32
#